data_AF-G7LRV8-F1
#
_entry.id   AF-G7LRV8-F1
#
_cell.length_a   1.000
_cell.length_b   1.000
_cell.length_c   1.000
_cell.angle_alpha   90.00
_cell.angle_beta   90.00
_cell.angle_gamma   90.00
#
_symmetry.space_group_name_H-M   'P 1'
#
loop_
_entity.id
_entity.type
_entity.pdbx_description
1 polymer ?
#
loop_
_entity_poly.entity_id
_entity_poly.type
_entity_poly.pdbx_seq_one_letter_code
_entity_poly.pdbx_strand_id
1 'polypeptide(L)'
;MKTIINKCTDDDFKYLSEILDSYVSFTNDKRRKNLLAESKHNANSKTQLVNLIDSQIKYYGSSDIAYLKRKLLQGNGGTEAREIVEDACNKLKVKIKHGGSTESLLERLVYAVVEKELISKTPEELSRSFKTMGLDEADRELILTHLKSSGKVLVLPILLKVLGQKITLGIIETIIVSLITQIIGREAAKVLVKEIMKRNPWINALGPAVWVLSGAWLAFDLQGPAYRKTIPICLYLGIVALRDGKEDAEE
;
A
#
# COMPACT_ATOMS: atom_id res chain seq x y z
N MET A 1 -10.13 -3.23 -9.13
CA MET A 1 -9.08 -3.70 -8.20
C MET A 1 -9.20 -5.20 -7.94
N LYS A 2 -10.36 -5.80 -8.25
CA LYS A 2 -10.69 -7.22 -8.13
C LYS A 2 -9.58 -8.24 -8.40
N THR A 3 -8.81 -8.10 -9.48
CA THR A 3 -7.71 -9.02 -9.81
C THR A 3 -6.67 -9.10 -8.68
N ILE A 4 -6.22 -7.95 -8.17
CA ILE A 4 -5.27 -7.87 -7.05
C ILE A 4 -5.94 -8.32 -5.75
N ILE A 5 -7.22 -8.02 -5.56
CA ILE A 5 -7.96 -8.46 -4.35
C ILE A 5 -8.09 -10.00 -4.30
N ASN A 6 -8.12 -10.69 -5.44
CA ASN A 6 -8.09 -12.16 -5.46
C ASN A 6 -6.76 -12.74 -4.96
N LYS A 7 -5.66 -11.99 -5.11
CA LYS A 7 -4.32 -12.32 -4.60
C LYS A 7 -4.21 -12.14 -3.07
N CYS A 8 -5.19 -11.49 -2.43
CA CYS A 8 -5.18 -11.31 -0.97
C CYS A 8 -5.27 -12.64 -0.20
N THR A 9 -4.43 -12.71 0.83
CA THR A 9 -4.47 -13.70 1.92
C THR A 9 -5.54 -13.31 2.95
N ASP A 10 -5.82 -14.21 3.90
CA ASP A 10 -6.74 -13.94 5.00
C ASP A 10 -6.35 -12.71 5.83
N ASP A 11 -5.07 -12.49 6.04
CA ASP A 11 -4.59 -11.34 6.81
C ASP A 11 -4.67 -10.04 5.98
N ASP A 12 -4.47 -10.12 4.66
CA ASP A 12 -4.75 -8.99 3.77
C ASP A 12 -6.24 -8.59 3.82
N PHE A 13 -7.15 -9.57 3.82
CA PHE A 13 -8.58 -9.31 3.95
C PHE A 13 -8.98 -8.72 5.29
N LYS A 14 -8.33 -9.11 6.39
CA LYS A 14 -8.56 -8.51 7.73
C LYS A 14 -8.19 -7.04 7.71
N TYR A 15 -6.98 -6.71 7.24
CA TYR A 15 -6.53 -5.32 7.15
C TYR A 15 -7.46 -4.47 6.27
N LEU A 16 -7.79 -4.96 5.05
CA LEU A 16 -8.70 -4.24 4.15
C LEU A 16 -10.08 -4.05 4.80
N SER A 17 -10.58 -5.04 5.54
CA SER A 17 -11.86 -4.95 6.25
C SER A 17 -11.86 -3.92 7.38
N GLU A 18 -10.75 -3.77 8.10
CA GLU A 18 -10.59 -2.75 9.16
C GLU A 18 -10.55 -1.34 8.58
N ILE A 19 -9.80 -1.11 7.48
CA ILE A 19 -9.78 0.21 6.84
C ILE A 19 -11.13 0.57 6.24
N LEU A 20 -11.82 -0.41 5.65
CA LEU A 20 -13.13 -0.18 5.05
C LEU A 20 -14.21 0.07 6.11
N ASP A 21 -14.00 -0.29 7.39
CA ASP A 21 -15.01 -0.11 8.43
C ASP A 21 -15.43 1.35 8.58
N SER A 22 -16.74 1.59 8.59
CA SER A 22 -17.28 2.94 8.78
C SER A 22 -18.69 2.91 9.31
N TYR A 23 -18.88 3.53 10.47
CA TYR A 23 -20.20 3.71 11.10
C TYR A 23 -21.17 4.60 10.30
N VAL A 24 -20.69 5.35 9.30
CA VAL A 24 -21.47 6.39 8.61
C VAL A 24 -21.64 6.09 7.11
N SER A 25 -21.01 5.04 6.58
CA SER A 25 -21.06 4.74 5.15
C SER A 25 -22.26 3.87 4.77
N PHE A 26 -22.79 4.05 3.55
CA PHE A 26 -23.85 3.20 2.99
C PHE A 26 -23.33 1.86 2.46
N THR A 27 -22.37 1.26 3.16
CA THR A 27 -21.75 0.01 2.73
C THR A 27 -22.16 -1.16 3.64
N ASN A 28 -22.13 -2.39 3.11
CA ASN A 28 -22.62 -3.57 3.82
C ASN A 28 -21.55 -4.19 4.72
N ASP A 29 -21.12 -3.45 5.75
CA ASP A 29 -20.04 -3.83 6.67
C ASP A 29 -20.36 -5.13 7.42
N LYS A 30 -21.63 -5.32 7.83
CA LYS A 30 -22.08 -6.56 8.47
C LYS A 30 -21.87 -7.78 7.55
N ARG A 31 -22.26 -7.67 6.27
CA ARG A 31 -22.03 -8.76 5.31
C ARG A 31 -20.55 -9.00 5.06
N ARG A 32 -19.73 -7.94 4.95
CA ARG A 32 -18.27 -8.08 4.82
C ARG A 32 -17.68 -8.86 5.99
N LYS A 33 -18.03 -8.52 7.23
CA LYS A 33 -17.53 -9.19 8.44
C LYS A 33 -17.94 -10.67 8.49
N ASN A 34 -19.16 -11.01 8.09
CA ASN A 34 -19.60 -12.41 7.99
C ASN A 34 -18.83 -13.17 6.90
N LEU A 35 -18.72 -12.59 5.70
CA LEU A 35 -17.99 -13.19 4.59
C LEU A 35 -16.50 -13.37 4.90
N LEU A 36 -15.89 -12.46 5.64
CA LEU A 36 -14.51 -12.57 6.11
C LEU A 36 -14.32 -13.83 6.96
N ALA A 37 -15.25 -14.11 7.89
CA ALA A 37 -15.20 -15.32 8.71
C ALA A 37 -15.41 -16.61 7.89
N GLU A 38 -16.37 -16.60 6.96
CA GLU A 38 -16.71 -17.76 6.13
C GLU A 38 -15.65 -18.07 5.05
N SER A 39 -15.00 -17.04 4.50
CA SER A 39 -14.09 -17.15 3.35
C SER A 39 -12.88 -18.06 3.59
N LYS A 40 -12.50 -18.26 4.86
CA LYS A 40 -11.40 -19.15 5.27
C LYS A 40 -11.63 -20.61 4.88
N HIS A 41 -12.88 -21.01 4.76
CA HIS A 41 -13.27 -22.41 4.53
C HIS A 41 -14.16 -22.58 3.30
N ASN A 42 -14.52 -21.49 2.62
CA ASN A 42 -15.48 -21.53 1.52
C ASN A 42 -15.07 -20.60 0.36
N ALA A 43 -14.77 -21.20 -0.79
CA ALA A 43 -14.34 -20.48 -2.00
C ALA A 43 -15.42 -19.55 -2.59
N ASN A 44 -16.70 -19.91 -2.45
CA ASN A 44 -17.81 -19.06 -2.86
C ASN A 44 -17.90 -17.83 -1.95
N SER A 45 -17.79 -18.00 -0.63
CA SER A 45 -17.73 -16.88 0.31
C SER A 45 -16.49 -15.99 0.06
N LYS A 46 -15.34 -16.56 -0.31
CA LYS A 46 -14.16 -15.78 -0.75
C LYS A 46 -14.47 -14.94 -1.99
N THR A 47 -15.09 -15.52 -3.00
CA THR A 47 -15.48 -14.79 -4.23
C THR A 47 -16.46 -13.66 -3.93
N GLN A 48 -17.44 -13.89 -3.05
CA GLN A 48 -18.37 -12.86 -2.60
C GLN A 48 -17.68 -11.77 -1.79
N LEU A 49 -16.72 -12.12 -0.93
CA LEU A 49 -15.92 -11.17 -0.16
C LEU A 49 -15.11 -10.25 -1.09
N VAL A 50 -14.43 -10.84 -2.08
CA VAL A 50 -13.65 -10.10 -3.08
C VAL A 50 -14.54 -9.10 -3.83
N ASN A 51 -15.71 -9.54 -4.30
CA ASN A 51 -16.66 -8.67 -4.99
C ASN A 51 -17.14 -7.52 -4.10
N LEU A 52 -17.44 -7.81 -2.84
CA LEU A 52 -17.91 -6.82 -1.87
C LEU A 52 -16.82 -5.79 -1.53
N ILE A 53 -15.58 -6.24 -1.30
CA ILE A 53 -14.43 -5.36 -1.05
C ILE A 53 -14.17 -4.46 -2.25
N ASP A 54 -14.12 -5.00 -3.49
CA ASP A 54 -13.94 -4.17 -4.70
C ASP A 54 -15.04 -3.11 -4.83
N SER A 55 -16.29 -3.47 -4.54
CA SER A 55 -17.42 -2.54 -4.56
C SER A 55 -17.30 -1.44 -3.49
N GLN A 56 -16.84 -1.78 -2.29
CA GLN A 56 -16.65 -0.81 -1.20
C GLN A 56 -15.47 0.13 -1.46
N ILE A 57 -14.37 -0.36 -2.04
CA ILE A 57 -13.26 0.48 -2.49
C ILE A 57 -13.75 1.48 -3.53
N LYS A 58 -14.52 1.02 -4.52
CA LYS A 58 -15.14 1.85 -5.54
C LYS A 58 -16.09 2.90 -4.96
N TYR A 59 -16.87 2.54 -3.94
CA TYR A 59 -17.72 3.47 -3.20
C TYR A 59 -16.89 4.62 -2.59
N TYR A 60 -15.84 4.31 -1.83
CA TYR A 60 -14.99 5.34 -1.20
C TYR A 60 -14.16 6.16 -2.19
N GLY A 61 -13.87 5.62 -3.38
CA GLY A 61 -13.23 6.34 -4.48
C GLY A 61 -14.17 7.20 -5.32
N SER A 62 -15.45 7.29 -4.96
CA SER A 62 -16.45 8.10 -5.64
C SER A 62 -17.14 9.04 -4.66
N SER A 63 -17.70 10.15 -5.14
CA SER A 63 -18.67 10.88 -4.31
C SER A 63 -19.93 10.04 -4.14
N ASP A 64 -20.53 10.06 -2.94
CA ASP A 64 -21.71 9.24 -2.61
C ASP A 64 -22.83 9.37 -3.66
N ILE A 65 -23.03 10.59 -4.17
CA ILE A 65 -24.04 10.92 -5.20
C ILE A 65 -23.65 10.36 -6.57
N ALA A 66 -22.37 10.44 -6.96
CA ALA A 66 -21.91 9.90 -8.23
C ALA A 66 -21.94 8.36 -8.23
N TYR A 67 -21.63 7.73 -7.09
CA TYR A 67 -21.76 6.29 -6.91
C TYR A 67 -23.20 5.82 -7.12
N LEU A 68 -24.14 6.46 -6.41
CA LEU A 68 -25.55 6.09 -6.44
C LEU A 68 -26.15 6.28 -7.84
N LYS A 69 -25.85 7.41 -8.51
CA LYS A 69 -26.29 7.67 -9.89
C LYS A 69 -25.74 6.64 -10.87
N ARG A 70 -24.45 6.31 -10.82
CA ARG A 70 -23.86 5.27 -11.70
C ARG A 70 -24.40 3.88 -11.41
N LYS A 71 -24.66 3.56 -10.14
CA LYS A 71 -25.23 2.27 -9.74
C LYS A 71 -26.65 2.09 -10.29
N LEU A 72 -27.44 3.15 -10.29
CA LEU A 72 -28.81 3.16 -10.81
C LEU A 72 -28.87 3.17 -12.35
N LEU A 73 -27.93 3.84 -13.02
CA LEU A 73 -27.95 4.04 -14.47
C LEU A 73 -27.16 2.98 -15.28
N GLN A 74 -26.08 2.41 -14.73
CA GLN A 74 -25.15 1.54 -15.47
C GLN A 74 -24.90 0.18 -14.78
N GLY A 75 -25.57 -0.10 -13.65
CA GLY A 75 -25.41 -1.34 -12.88
C GLY A 75 -24.07 -1.46 -12.12
N ASN A 76 -23.01 -0.80 -12.59
CA ASN A 76 -21.67 -0.77 -12.00
C ASN A 76 -21.37 0.62 -11.43
N GLY A 77 -21.82 0.88 -10.19
CA GLY A 77 -21.76 2.21 -9.58
C GLY A 77 -20.38 2.80 -9.26
N GLY A 78 -19.29 2.10 -9.55
CA GLY A 78 -17.95 2.49 -9.12
C GLY A 78 -17.23 3.47 -10.06
N THR A 79 -16.30 4.23 -9.49
CA THR A 79 -15.16 4.80 -10.23
C THR A 79 -14.31 3.66 -10.80
N GLU A 80 -13.77 3.80 -12.02
CA GLU A 80 -12.90 2.76 -12.57
C GLU A 80 -11.67 2.57 -11.67
N ALA A 81 -11.21 1.33 -11.52
CA ALA A 81 -10.10 0.99 -10.61
C ALA A 81 -8.86 1.86 -10.86
N ARG A 82 -8.65 2.21 -12.13
CA ARG A 82 -7.62 3.12 -12.61
C ARG A 82 -7.77 4.53 -12.05
N GLU A 83 -8.94 5.14 -12.14
CA GLU A 83 -9.20 6.51 -11.68
C GLU A 83 -8.92 6.64 -10.16
N ILE A 84 -9.22 5.62 -9.35
CA ILE A 84 -8.86 5.60 -7.92
C ILE A 84 -7.33 5.65 -7.71
N VAL A 85 -6.56 4.93 -8.53
CA VAL A 85 -5.09 4.94 -8.46
C VAL A 85 -4.54 6.28 -8.95
N GLU A 86 -5.12 6.85 -10.02
CA GLU A 86 -4.73 8.16 -10.55
C GLU A 86 -5.01 9.29 -9.54
N ASP A 87 -6.15 9.25 -8.87
CA ASP A 87 -6.49 10.16 -7.78
C ASP A 87 -5.51 10.04 -6.60
N ALA A 88 -5.13 8.81 -6.24
CA ALA A 88 -4.10 8.60 -5.23
C ALA A 88 -2.75 9.18 -5.67
N CYS A 89 -2.34 9.00 -6.94
CA CYS A 89 -1.12 9.58 -7.48
C CYS A 89 -1.14 11.12 -7.44
N ASN A 90 -2.23 11.71 -7.90
CA ASN A 90 -2.44 13.16 -7.90
C ASN A 90 -2.40 13.73 -6.48
N LYS A 91 -3.07 13.07 -5.54
CA LYS A 91 -3.11 13.51 -4.15
C LYS A 91 -1.76 13.40 -3.47
N LEU A 92 -1.03 12.31 -3.72
CA LEU A 92 0.34 12.10 -3.23
C LEU A 92 1.39 12.88 -4.03
N LYS A 93 1.00 13.62 -5.07
CA LYS A 93 1.88 14.38 -5.97
C LYS A 93 3.04 13.54 -6.50
N VAL A 94 2.75 12.30 -6.89
CA VAL A 94 3.70 11.39 -7.53
C VAL A 94 3.37 11.24 -9.00
N LYS A 95 4.40 11.22 -9.86
CA LYS A 95 4.24 11.07 -11.30
C LYS A 95 4.55 9.64 -11.70
N ILE A 96 3.59 8.96 -12.31
CA ILE A 96 3.78 7.61 -12.85
C ILE A 96 3.41 7.59 -14.34
N LYS A 97 3.91 6.60 -15.09
CA LYS A 97 3.43 6.36 -16.45
C LYS A 97 2.02 5.78 -16.36
N HIS A 98 1.07 6.34 -17.11
CA HIS A 98 -0.33 5.92 -17.13
C HIS A 98 -0.58 4.93 -18.28
N GLY A 99 -0.26 3.66 -18.08
CA GLY A 99 -0.43 2.59 -19.09
C GLY A 99 -0.26 1.21 -18.47
N GLY A 100 -0.68 0.14 -19.14
CA GLY A 100 -0.64 -1.22 -18.59
C GLY A 100 -1.81 -1.55 -17.65
N SER A 101 -1.69 -2.68 -16.95
CA SER A 101 -2.74 -3.21 -16.08
C SER A 101 -2.95 -2.35 -14.82
N THR A 102 -4.06 -2.58 -14.10
CA THR A 102 -4.27 -1.94 -12.78
C THR A 102 -3.18 -2.34 -11.78
N GLU A 103 -2.65 -3.55 -11.92
CA GLU A 103 -1.58 -4.07 -11.07
C GLU A 103 -0.29 -3.28 -11.28
N SER A 104 0.15 -3.14 -12.54
CA SER A 104 1.34 -2.40 -12.89
C SER A 104 1.25 -0.91 -12.50
N LEU A 105 0.03 -0.34 -12.45
CA LEU A 105 -0.20 1.01 -11.92
C LEU A 105 -0.04 1.08 -10.40
N LEU A 106 -0.55 0.09 -9.65
CA LEU A 106 -0.40 0.01 -8.20
C LEU A 106 1.08 -0.20 -7.80
N GLU A 107 1.82 -1.04 -8.51
CA GLU A 107 3.26 -1.22 -8.32
C GLU A 107 4.02 0.09 -8.54
N ARG A 108 3.75 0.79 -9.65
CA ARG A 108 4.35 2.09 -9.97
C ARG A 108 4.03 3.16 -8.93
N LEU A 109 2.79 3.18 -8.43
CA LEU A 109 2.40 4.06 -7.33
C LEU A 109 3.28 3.80 -6.10
N VAL A 110 3.44 2.53 -5.70
CA VAL A 110 4.28 2.17 -4.55
C VAL A 110 5.73 2.60 -4.76
N TYR A 111 6.32 2.26 -5.92
CA TYR A 111 7.70 2.65 -6.21
C TYR A 111 7.89 4.17 -6.17
N ALA A 112 6.98 4.94 -6.77
CA ALA A 112 7.09 6.39 -6.80
C ALA A 112 6.92 7.03 -5.41
N VAL A 113 6.07 6.45 -4.56
CA VAL A 113 5.86 6.92 -3.17
C VAL A 113 7.08 6.60 -2.31
N VAL A 114 7.65 5.41 -2.44
CA VAL A 114 8.88 5.04 -1.72
C VAL A 114 10.05 5.90 -2.18
N GLU A 115 10.20 6.09 -3.49
CA GLU A 115 11.24 6.95 -4.05
C GLU A 115 11.12 8.39 -3.52
N LYS A 116 9.91 8.95 -3.50
CA LYS A 116 9.64 10.27 -2.93
C LYS A 116 10.04 10.36 -1.45
N GLU A 117 9.70 9.35 -0.64
CA GLU A 117 10.10 9.31 0.77
C GLU A 117 11.62 9.25 0.92
N LEU A 118 12.29 8.37 0.17
CA LEU A 118 13.75 8.19 0.25
C LEU A 118 14.52 9.46 -0.18
N ILE A 119 14.09 10.12 -1.27
CA ILE A 119 14.73 11.34 -1.78
C ILE A 119 14.56 12.52 -0.81
N SER A 120 13.49 12.51 -0.01
CA SER A 120 13.24 13.56 0.99
C SER A 120 14.26 13.57 2.15
N LYS A 121 15.08 12.52 2.28
CA LYS A 121 16.03 12.34 3.38
C LYS A 121 17.47 12.64 2.96
N THR A 122 18.33 12.99 3.92
CA THR A 122 19.78 13.04 3.72
C THR A 122 20.37 11.62 3.74
N PRO A 123 21.56 11.39 3.16
CA PRO A 123 22.24 10.09 3.26
C PRO A 123 22.37 9.60 4.72
N GLU A 124 22.66 10.50 5.66
CA GLU A 124 22.82 10.19 7.09
C GLU A 124 21.50 9.79 7.74
N GLU A 125 20.38 10.42 7.34
CA GLU A 125 19.03 10.02 7.77
C GLU A 125 18.62 8.67 7.20
N LEU A 126 18.96 8.40 5.92
CA LEU A 126 18.74 7.10 5.29
C LEU A 126 19.55 6.01 5.98
N SER A 127 20.84 6.23 6.23
CA SER A 127 21.69 5.28 6.94
C SER A 127 21.17 5.00 8.36
N ARG A 128 20.72 6.03 9.10
CA ARG A 128 20.03 5.83 10.38
C ARG A 128 18.76 5.01 10.21
N SER A 129 17.94 5.29 9.21
CA SER A 129 16.72 4.51 8.95
C SER A 129 17.04 3.05 8.67
N PHE A 130 18.04 2.78 7.81
CA PHE A 130 18.49 1.44 7.46
C PHE A 130 19.14 0.69 8.62
N LYS A 131 19.90 1.39 9.47
CA LYS A 131 20.39 0.85 10.76
C LYS A 131 19.23 0.34 11.59
N THR A 132 18.21 1.19 11.72
CA THR A 132 17.03 0.84 12.50
C THR A 132 16.17 -0.21 11.79
N MET A 133 16.34 -0.46 10.50
CA MET A 133 15.73 -1.59 9.79
C MET A 133 16.53 -2.90 9.94
N GLY A 134 17.68 -2.87 10.61
CA GLY A 134 18.51 -4.06 10.83
C GLY A 134 19.48 -4.38 9.69
N LEU A 135 19.72 -3.43 8.78
CA LEU A 135 20.82 -3.57 7.82
C LEU A 135 22.18 -3.46 8.54
N ASP A 136 23.11 -4.31 8.16
CA ASP A 136 24.44 -4.34 8.75
C ASP A 136 25.28 -3.11 8.33
N GLU A 137 26.44 -2.91 8.98
CA GLU A 137 27.30 -1.75 8.69
C GLU A 137 27.87 -1.78 7.27
N ALA A 138 28.28 -2.95 6.77
CA ALA A 138 28.88 -3.09 5.46
C ALA A 138 27.90 -2.68 4.35
N ASP A 139 26.66 -3.18 4.41
CA ASP A 139 25.60 -2.85 3.47
C ASP A 139 25.28 -1.34 3.49
N ARG A 140 25.18 -0.74 4.68
CA ARG A 140 24.91 0.69 4.83
C ARG A 140 26.04 1.55 4.29
N GLU A 141 27.30 1.18 4.53
CA GLU A 141 28.46 1.89 4.00
C GLU A 141 28.50 1.84 2.47
N LEU A 142 28.23 0.68 1.88
CA LEU A 142 28.12 0.50 0.43
C LEU A 142 27.01 1.37 -0.16
N ILE A 143 25.81 1.35 0.44
CA ILE A 143 24.68 2.19 0.02
C ILE A 143 25.06 3.67 0.11
N LEU A 144 25.63 4.13 1.22
CA LEU A 144 26.05 5.52 1.41
C LEU A 144 27.09 5.95 0.37
N THR A 145 28.05 5.10 0.06
CA THR A 145 29.09 5.35 -0.93
C THR A 145 28.49 5.54 -2.33
N HIS A 146 27.53 4.68 -2.68
CA HIS A 146 26.80 4.81 -3.94
C HIS A 146 25.91 6.05 -3.98
N LEU A 147 25.24 6.41 -2.89
CA LEU A 147 24.39 7.60 -2.83
C LEU A 147 25.19 8.91 -2.93
N LYS A 148 26.37 8.97 -2.31
CA LYS A 148 27.27 10.14 -2.39
C LYS A 148 27.84 10.34 -3.80
N SER A 149 28.10 9.25 -4.53
CA SER A 149 28.67 9.28 -5.88
C SER A 149 27.64 9.45 -7.00
N SER A 150 26.42 8.93 -6.82
CA SER A 150 25.41 8.83 -7.89
C SER A 150 24.30 9.88 -7.79
N GLY A 151 24.29 10.69 -6.71
CA GLY A 151 23.20 11.59 -6.39
C GLY A 151 21.94 10.85 -5.89
N LYS A 152 21.01 11.59 -5.26
CA LYS A 152 19.84 11.01 -4.58
C LYS A 152 18.81 10.31 -5.49
N VAL A 153 18.95 10.34 -6.82
CA VAL A 153 17.93 9.88 -7.77
C VAL A 153 17.92 8.34 -7.95
N LEU A 154 18.89 7.62 -7.38
CA LEU A 154 19.07 6.18 -7.64
C LEU A 154 18.96 5.29 -6.40
N VAL A 155 18.29 5.74 -5.32
CA VAL A 155 18.24 4.98 -4.05
C VAL A 155 17.70 3.57 -4.24
N LEU A 156 16.54 3.40 -4.88
CA LEU A 156 15.93 2.07 -5.08
C LEU A 156 16.79 1.13 -5.95
N PRO A 157 17.31 1.56 -7.12
CA PRO A 157 18.29 0.76 -7.88
C PRO A 157 19.53 0.36 -7.06
N ILE A 158 20.05 1.26 -6.21
CA ILE A 158 21.19 0.97 -5.34
C ILE A 158 20.82 -0.10 -4.31
N LEU A 159 19.67 0.01 -3.65
CA LEU A 159 19.20 -1.00 -2.72
C LEU A 159 19.05 -2.36 -3.39
N LEU A 160 18.46 -2.42 -4.59
CA LEU A 160 18.35 -3.64 -5.38
C LEU A 160 19.71 -4.28 -5.68
N LYS A 161 20.70 -3.46 -6.04
CA LYS A 161 22.06 -3.91 -6.36
C LYS A 161 22.82 -4.44 -5.14
N VAL A 162 22.70 -3.76 -4.00
CA VAL A 162 23.46 -4.08 -2.79
C VAL A 162 22.79 -5.20 -1.99
N LEU A 163 21.48 -5.12 -1.78
CA LEU A 163 20.72 -5.99 -0.87
C LEU A 163 19.95 -7.10 -1.59
N GLY A 164 19.85 -7.03 -2.91
CA GLY A 164 19.01 -7.93 -3.71
C GLY A 164 17.51 -7.64 -3.60
N GLN A 165 16.73 -8.36 -4.40
CA GLN A 165 15.29 -8.14 -4.56
C GLN A 165 14.49 -8.37 -3.27
N LYS A 166 14.76 -9.48 -2.56
CA LYS A 166 13.98 -9.87 -1.37
C LYS A 166 14.07 -8.82 -0.26
N ILE A 167 15.29 -8.38 0.08
CA ILE A 167 15.49 -7.38 1.15
C ILE A 167 14.95 -6.03 0.70
N THR A 168 15.16 -5.64 -0.56
CA THR A 168 14.64 -4.36 -1.08
C THR A 168 13.11 -4.30 -1.06
N LEU A 169 12.42 -5.38 -1.43
CA LEU A 169 10.95 -5.46 -1.33
C LEU A 169 10.48 -5.38 0.12
N GLY A 170 11.19 -6.01 1.05
CA GLY A 170 10.89 -5.90 2.47
C GLY A 170 11.08 -4.48 3.03
N ILE A 171 12.08 -3.74 2.55
CA ILE A 171 12.25 -2.30 2.86
C ILE A 171 11.08 -1.50 2.28
N ILE A 172 10.72 -1.70 1.01
CA ILE A 172 9.58 -1.04 0.36
C ILE A 172 8.29 -1.25 1.17
N GLU A 173 7.99 -2.49 1.54
CA GLU A 173 6.83 -2.84 2.37
C GLU A 173 6.85 -2.13 3.72
N THR A 174 8.00 -2.11 4.40
CA THR A 174 8.19 -1.39 5.67
C THR A 174 7.88 0.09 5.52
N ILE A 175 8.43 0.74 4.48
CA ILE A 175 8.22 2.17 4.21
C ILE A 175 6.74 2.45 3.96
N ILE A 176 6.11 1.71 3.05
CA ILE A 176 4.69 1.90 2.73
C ILE A 176 3.82 1.75 3.97
N VAL A 177 4.11 0.78 4.83
CA VAL A 177 3.31 0.59 6.04
C VAL A 177 3.58 1.64 7.10
N SER A 178 4.81 2.14 7.20
CA SER A 178 5.13 3.34 7.98
C SER A 178 4.22 4.50 7.59
N LEU A 179 4.06 4.71 6.28
CA LEU A 179 3.23 5.79 5.73
C LEU A 179 1.73 5.55 5.95
N ILE A 180 1.26 4.32 5.74
CA ILE A 180 -0.14 3.93 5.95
C ILE A 180 -0.55 4.12 7.42
N THR A 181 0.29 3.69 8.38
CA THR A 181 -0.02 3.75 9.82
C THR A 181 -0.19 5.17 10.34
N GLN A 182 0.37 6.17 9.65
CA GLN A 182 0.17 7.59 9.95
C GLN A 182 -1.21 8.10 9.50
N ILE A 183 -1.88 7.38 8.59
CA ILE A 183 -3.15 7.75 8.00
C ILE A 183 -4.33 7.09 8.73
N ILE A 184 -4.16 5.82 9.10
CA ILE A 184 -5.25 4.97 9.58
C ILE A 184 -5.40 5.01 11.10
N GLY A 185 -6.55 4.54 11.60
CA GLY A 185 -6.81 4.43 13.03
C GLY A 185 -5.91 3.39 13.71
N ARG A 186 -5.74 3.53 15.04
CA ARG A 186 -4.86 2.67 15.86
C ARG A 186 -5.14 1.18 15.70
N GLU A 187 -6.40 0.78 15.60
CA GLU A 187 -6.76 -0.65 15.48
C GLU A 187 -6.35 -1.23 14.13
N ALA A 188 -6.65 -0.54 13.03
CA ALA A 188 -6.20 -0.94 11.70
C ALA A 188 -4.66 -0.96 11.60
N ALA A 189 -3.97 0.00 12.24
CA ALA A 189 -2.51 0.03 12.31
C ALA A 189 -1.94 -1.18 13.06
N LYS A 190 -2.51 -1.59 14.20
CA LYS A 190 -2.09 -2.79 14.94
C LYS A 190 -2.21 -4.05 14.08
N VAL A 191 -3.33 -4.22 13.37
CA VAL A 191 -3.56 -5.37 12.48
C VAL A 191 -2.51 -5.41 11.38
N LEU A 192 -2.25 -4.27 10.73
CA LEU A 192 -1.26 -4.15 9.66
C LEU A 192 0.16 -4.45 10.13
N VAL A 193 0.59 -3.82 11.23
CA VAL A 193 1.95 -3.99 11.77
C VAL A 193 2.19 -5.44 12.20
N LYS A 194 1.22 -6.07 12.88
CA LYS A 194 1.29 -7.48 13.25
C LYS A 194 1.50 -8.36 12.03
N GLU A 195 0.86 -8.03 10.91
CA GLU A 195 0.96 -8.84 9.71
C GLU A 195 2.34 -8.79 9.06
N ILE A 196 2.91 -7.59 8.93
CA ILE A 196 4.26 -7.43 8.38
C ILE A 196 5.30 -8.10 9.26
N MET A 197 5.17 -7.97 10.57
CA MET A 197 6.09 -8.62 11.52
C MET A 197 6.12 -10.14 11.37
N LYS A 198 5.00 -10.77 10.98
CA LYS A 198 4.99 -12.22 10.65
C LYS A 198 5.71 -12.52 9.34
N ARG A 199 5.48 -11.71 8.31
CA ARG A 199 6.05 -11.92 6.95
C ARG A 199 7.54 -11.62 6.90
N ASN A 200 7.98 -10.68 7.74
CA ASN A 200 9.32 -10.13 7.72
C ASN A 200 9.92 -10.24 9.14
N PRO A 201 10.26 -11.45 9.63
CA PRO A 201 10.69 -11.63 11.02
C PRO A 201 11.95 -10.84 11.41
N TRP A 202 12.78 -10.45 10.43
CA TRP A 202 13.93 -9.58 10.63
C TRP A 202 13.53 -8.17 11.13
N ILE A 203 12.27 -7.76 10.92
CA ILE A 203 11.67 -6.52 11.46
C ILE A 203 11.31 -6.66 12.95
N ASN A 204 11.23 -7.88 13.51
CA ASN A 204 10.89 -8.06 14.93
C ASN A 204 11.98 -7.55 15.89
N ALA A 205 13.22 -7.41 15.41
CA ALA A 205 14.32 -6.83 16.19
C ALA A 205 14.18 -5.31 16.39
N LEU A 206 13.19 -4.67 15.74
CA LEU A 206 13.11 -3.23 15.63
C LEU A 206 12.28 -2.58 16.74
N GLY A 207 11.32 -3.29 17.34
CA GLY A 207 10.50 -2.73 18.42
C GLY A 207 9.57 -1.57 17.97
N PRO A 208 8.67 -1.10 18.85
CA PRO A 208 7.57 -0.19 18.50
C PRO A 208 7.98 1.25 18.16
N ALA A 209 9.26 1.61 18.27
CA ALA A 209 9.77 2.97 18.08
C ALA A 209 10.29 3.27 16.66
N VAL A 210 10.26 2.29 15.75
CA VAL A 210 11.04 2.32 14.51
C VAL A 210 10.19 2.74 13.33
N TRP A 211 9.96 4.04 13.25
CA TRP A 211 9.41 4.68 12.06
C TRP A 211 10.23 5.95 11.79
N VAL A 212 11.50 5.76 11.40
CA VAL A 212 12.44 6.89 11.14
C VAL A 212 12.01 7.73 9.93
N LEU A 213 11.11 7.19 9.09
CA LEU A 213 10.52 7.90 7.97
C LEU A 213 9.23 8.60 8.41
N SER A 214 9.34 9.91 8.57
CA SER A 214 8.30 10.74 9.19
C SER A 214 7.06 10.94 8.33
N GLY A 215 7.07 10.59 7.04
CA GLY A 215 5.95 10.82 6.12
C GLY A 215 5.43 12.26 6.15
N ALA A 216 6.26 13.24 6.55
CA ALA A 216 5.79 14.59 6.90
C ALA A 216 5.07 15.29 5.74
N TRP A 217 5.39 14.90 4.51
CA TRP A 217 4.71 15.40 3.31
C TRP A 217 3.28 14.87 3.15
N LEU A 218 2.91 13.74 3.76
CA LEU A 218 1.56 13.17 3.73
C LEU A 218 0.53 14.00 4.50
N ALA A 219 0.93 14.66 5.58
CA ALA A 219 0.01 15.39 6.47
C ALA A 219 -0.70 16.56 5.74
N PHE A 220 0.00 17.20 4.80
CA PHE A 220 -0.56 18.30 4.01
C PHE A 220 -1.53 17.83 2.92
N ASP A 221 -1.39 16.59 2.49
CA ASP A 221 -2.05 16.03 1.32
C ASP A 221 -3.29 15.18 1.67
N LEU A 222 -3.71 15.04 2.95
CA LEU A 222 -4.78 14.11 3.35
C LEU A 222 -6.10 14.76 3.83
N GLN A 223 -6.47 15.90 3.25
CA GLN A 223 -7.60 16.74 3.72
C GLN A 223 -9.01 16.22 3.37
N GLY A 224 -9.16 15.06 2.71
CA GLY A 224 -10.47 14.51 2.35
C GLY A 224 -10.76 13.16 3.03
N PRO A 225 -11.96 12.94 3.62
CA PRO A 225 -12.35 11.66 4.24
C PRO A 225 -12.20 10.45 3.31
N ALA A 226 -12.48 10.60 2.02
CA ALA A 226 -12.29 9.57 0.99
C ALA A 226 -10.82 9.12 0.89
N TYR A 227 -9.89 10.07 0.84
CA TYR A 227 -8.45 9.81 0.71
C TYR A 227 -7.85 9.08 1.92
N ARG A 228 -8.46 9.21 3.11
CA ARG A 228 -8.04 8.45 4.31
C ARG A 228 -8.32 6.95 4.21
N LYS A 229 -9.14 6.53 3.25
CA LYS A 229 -9.40 5.12 2.94
C LYS A 229 -8.72 4.71 1.65
N THR A 230 -8.89 5.48 0.57
CA THR A 230 -8.42 5.06 -0.76
C THR A 230 -6.91 5.05 -0.87
N ILE A 231 -6.18 6.02 -0.30
CA ILE A 231 -4.71 6.03 -0.36
C ILE A 231 -4.11 4.82 0.37
N PRO A 232 -4.45 4.54 1.66
CA PRO A 232 -3.97 3.34 2.33
C PRO A 232 -4.28 2.03 1.60
N ILE A 233 -5.45 1.94 0.97
CA ILE A 233 -5.86 0.76 0.20
C ILE A 233 -5.03 0.63 -1.07
N CYS A 234 -4.86 1.70 -1.85
CA CYS A 234 -4.05 1.67 -3.07
C CYS A 234 -2.59 1.31 -2.77
N LEU A 235 -1.99 1.92 -1.74
CA LEU A 235 -0.62 1.61 -1.34
C LEU A 235 -0.48 0.14 -0.91
N TYR A 236 -1.43 -0.36 -0.11
CA TYR A 236 -1.40 -1.74 0.34
C TYR A 236 -1.62 -2.74 -0.79
N LEU A 237 -2.57 -2.49 -1.69
CA LEU A 237 -2.78 -3.35 -2.86
C LEU A 237 -1.57 -3.31 -3.81
N GLY A 238 -0.81 -2.22 -3.85
CA GLY A 238 0.50 -2.20 -4.52
C GLY A 238 1.55 -3.09 -3.85
N ILE A 239 1.55 -3.21 -2.51
CA ILE A 239 2.38 -4.22 -1.82
C ILE A 239 1.93 -5.63 -2.16
N VAL A 240 0.61 -5.89 -2.20
CA VAL A 240 0.07 -7.20 -2.63
C VAL A 240 0.48 -7.53 -4.07
N ALA A 241 0.46 -6.55 -4.98
CA ALA A 241 0.94 -6.72 -6.35
C ALA A 241 2.43 -7.10 -6.39
N LEU A 242 3.28 -6.34 -5.68
CA LEU A 242 4.72 -6.59 -5.66
C LEU A 242 5.12 -7.94 -5.04
N ARG A 243 4.28 -8.51 -4.16
CA ARG A 243 4.55 -9.80 -3.51
C ARG A 243 4.51 -10.98 -4.47
N ASP A 244 3.60 -10.94 -5.44
CA ASP A 244 3.29 -12.10 -6.28
C ASP A 244 4.06 -12.07 -7.62
N GLY A 245 4.85 -11.01 -7.87
CA GLY A 245 5.74 -10.85 -9.03
C GLY A 245 5.03 -10.32 -10.28
N LYS A 246 5.83 -9.78 -11.22
CA LYS A 246 5.31 -9.13 -12.45
C LYS A 246 4.48 -10.10 -13.30
N GLU A 247 3.27 -9.71 -13.67
CA GLU A 247 2.57 -10.25 -14.85
C GLU A 247 3.24 -9.79 -16.16
N ASP A 248 3.93 -8.64 -16.16
CA ASP A 248 4.53 -8.02 -17.36
C ASP A 248 5.94 -8.56 -17.67
N ALA A 249 6.06 -9.88 -17.87
CA ALA A 249 7.25 -10.52 -18.48
C ALA A 249 6.98 -11.02 -19.92
N GLU A 250 5.82 -10.73 -20.48
CA GLU A 250 5.47 -11.03 -21.87
C GLU A 250 4.92 -9.77 -22.55
N GLU A 251 5.83 -8.95 -23.10
CA GLU A 251 5.80 -8.28 -24.41
C GLU A 251 6.99 -7.32 -24.58
#